data_AF-A0A7V9JTU3-F1
#
_entry.id   AF-A0A7V9JTU3-F1
#
_cell.length_a   1.000
_cell.length_b   1.000
_cell.length_c   1.000
_cell.angle_alpha   90.00
_cell.angle_beta   90.00
_cell.angle_gamma   90.00
#
_symmetry.space_group_name_H-M   'P 1'
#
loop_
_entity.id
_entity.type
_entity.pdbx_description
1 polymer ?
#
loop_
_entity_poly.entity_id
_entity_poly.type
_entity_poly.pdbx_seq_one_letter_code
_entity_poly.pdbx_strand_id
1 'polypeptide(L)'
;MPIAQLEPLIAPGLTLEDAIADVRAAAALRLERSRLAVELIEQRFPEARSAVTSQGERALAGQLVLPGTGGKPAFVGDPPDWFANPNGDSEYLWLLNRMPQWEDLRRAWLLTGDERFRGAIIAQMLDWVARCPSPDLSRPFSDIHPIATGVHPWRALEVGIRMFSHWRRAFDVILAGGPVERATESALLLCLHRHGEFLALIPPQLWPKADHNHFLMESPGAAECRPTGAGLRRIAALAGRGAA
;
A
#
# COMPACT_ATOMS: atom_id res chain seq x y z
N MET A 1 -7.73 17.54 2.90
CA MET A 1 -7.32 17.75 4.31
C MET A 1 -6.66 16.51 4.95
N PRO A 2 -5.48 16.02 4.50
CA PRO A 2 -4.75 14.98 5.24
C PRO A 2 -4.02 15.50 6.50
N ILE A 3 -3.48 16.72 6.45
CA ILE A 3 -2.63 17.30 7.52
C ILE A 3 -3.38 17.42 8.85
N ALA A 4 -4.54 18.08 8.85
CA ALA A 4 -5.35 18.24 10.07
C ALA A 4 -5.81 16.91 10.69
N GLN A 5 -5.90 15.85 9.89
CA GLN A 5 -6.26 14.50 10.37
C GLN A 5 -5.06 13.78 11.00
N LEU A 6 -3.83 14.19 10.68
CA LEU A 6 -2.60 13.61 11.23
C LEU A 6 -2.18 14.24 12.56
N GLU A 7 -2.43 15.53 12.75
CA GLU A 7 -2.06 16.25 13.98
C GLU A 7 -2.41 15.51 15.29
N PRO A 8 -3.64 14.98 15.49
CA PRO A 8 -3.97 14.27 16.73
C PRO A 8 -3.29 12.89 16.85
N LEU A 9 -2.74 12.37 15.75
CA LEU A 9 -2.12 11.05 15.66
C LEU A 9 -0.61 11.08 15.92
N ILE A 10 0.01 12.25 15.89
CA ILE A 10 1.43 12.43 16.16
C ILE A 10 1.69 12.24 17.67
N ALA A 11 2.82 11.60 18.00
CA ALA A 11 3.19 11.35 19.38
C ALA A 11 3.48 12.66 20.13
N PRO A 12 3.17 12.76 21.44
CA PRO A 12 3.45 13.96 22.23
C PRO A 12 4.92 14.37 22.14
N GLY A 13 5.17 15.66 21.90
CA GLY A 13 6.51 16.21 21.77
C GLY A 13 7.15 16.06 20.38
N LEU A 14 6.46 15.47 19.41
CA LEU A 14 6.88 15.41 18.01
C LEU A 14 5.99 16.28 17.12
N THR A 15 6.56 16.73 16.01
CA THR A 15 5.87 17.45 14.94
C THR A 15 5.57 16.55 13.75
N LEU A 16 4.77 17.04 12.80
CA LEU A 16 4.57 16.33 11.52
C LEU A 16 5.88 16.20 10.74
N GLU A 17 6.79 17.17 10.89
CA GLU A 17 8.09 17.14 10.24
C GLU A 17 8.96 16.03 10.81
N ASP A 18 8.96 15.84 12.12
CA ASP A 18 9.67 14.72 12.77
C ASP A 18 9.13 13.37 12.29
N ALA A 19 7.80 13.23 12.20
CA ALA A 19 7.17 12.00 11.72
C ALA A 19 7.50 11.72 10.23
N ILE A 20 7.50 12.76 9.38
CA ILE A 20 7.87 12.62 7.97
C ILE A 20 9.36 12.27 7.83
N ALA A 21 10.23 12.93 8.60
CA ALA A 21 11.67 12.68 8.59
C ALA A 21 12.01 11.24 8.98
N ASP A 22 11.34 10.69 10.01
CA ASP A 22 11.52 9.31 10.45
C ASP A 22 11.15 8.30 9.35
N VAL A 23 9.97 8.45 8.74
CA VAL A 23 9.54 7.53 7.67
C VAL A 23 10.43 7.66 6.44
N ARG A 24 10.90 8.88 6.10
CA ARG A 24 11.88 9.11 5.03
C ARG A 24 13.21 8.45 5.30
N ALA A 25 13.74 8.54 6.52
CA ALA A 25 15.00 7.89 6.89
C ALA A 25 14.89 6.36 6.75
N ALA A 26 13.78 5.77 7.22
CA ALA A 26 13.54 4.35 7.08
C ALA A 26 13.36 3.93 5.61
N ALA A 27 12.69 4.75 4.80
CA ALA A 27 12.55 4.55 3.36
C ALA A 27 13.90 4.60 2.62
N ALA A 28 14.78 5.53 2.98
CA ALA A 28 16.11 5.68 2.38
C ALA A 28 16.95 4.41 2.55
N LEU A 29 16.97 3.83 3.76
CA LEU A 29 17.70 2.58 4.04
C LEU A 29 17.19 1.40 3.20
N ARG A 30 15.87 1.29 3.01
CA ARG A 30 15.27 0.23 2.18
C ARG A 30 15.50 0.47 0.68
N LEU A 31 15.51 1.74 0.27
CA LEU A 31 15.79 2.11 -1.10
C LEU A 31 17.23 1.82 -1.50
N GLU A 32 18.19 2.09 -0.61
CA GLU A 32 19.60 1.76 -0.79
C GLU A 32 19.80 0.26 -1.02
N ARG A 33 19.16 -0.59 -0.21
CA ARG A 33 19.17 -2.05 -0.42
C ARG A 33 18.62 -2.45 -1.78
N SER A 34 17.58 -1.75 -2.25
CA SER A 34 17.01 -2.01 -3.59
C SER A 34 17.98 -1.61 -4.72
N ARG A 35 18.77 -0.54 -4.55
CA ARG A 35 19.78 -0.12 -5.52
C ARG A 35 20.94 -1.11 -5.61
N LEU A 36 21.38 -1.68 -4.49
CA LEU A 36 22.37 -2.77 -4.50
C LEU A 36 21.88 -4.00 -5.29
N ALA A 37 20.59 -4.32 -5.17
CA ALA A 37 19.99 -5.40 -5.97
C ALA A 37 19.97 -5.08 -7.47
N VAL A 38 19.76 -3.82 -7.85
CA VAL A 38 19.84 -3.37 -9.25
C VAL A 38 21.25 -3.54 -9.81
N GLU A 39 22.27 -3.10 -9.09
CA GLU A 39 23.67 -3.26 -9.52
C GLU A 39 24.02 -4.73 -9.79
N LEU A 40 23.55 -5.64 -8.93
CA LEU A 40 23.72 -7.09 -9.13
C LEU A 40 22.97 -7.62 -10.36
N ILE A 41 21.77 -7.12 -10.63
CA ILE A 41 20.99 -7.49 -11.82
C ILE A 41 21.71 -7.00 -13.08
N GLU A 42 22.18 -5.76 -13.09
CA GLU A 42 22.91 -5.20 -14.24
C GLU A 42 24.20 -5.97 -14.54
N GLN A 43 24.91 -6.43 -13.50
CA GLN A 43 26.14 -7.19 -13.65
C GLN A 43 25.93 -8.65 -14.10
N ARG A 44 24.86 -9.30 -13.61
CA ARG A 44 24.68 -10.76 -13.78
C ARG A 44 23.58 -11.16 -14.75
N PHE A 45 22.61 -10.29 -14.98
CA PHE A 45 21.41 -10.55 -15.78
C PHE A 45 21.03 -9.32 -16.64
N PRO A 46 21.94 -8.82 -17.51
CA PRO A 46 21.68 -7.62 -18.30
C PRO A 46 20.43 -7.74 -19.19
N GLU A 47 20.09 -8.96 -19.63
CA GLU A 47 18.86 -9.26 -20.38
C GLU A 47 17.58 -8.99 -19.58
N ALA A 48 17.64 -9.14 -18.24
CA ALA A 48 16.49 -8.89 -17.37
C ALA A 48 16.10 -7.40 -17.38
N ARG A 49 17.04 -6.48 -17.62
CA ARG A 49 16.78 -5.03 -17.69
C ARG A 49 15.68 -4.72 -18.70
N SER A 50 15.83 -5.19 -19.93
CA SER A 50 14.87 -4.93 -21.02
C SER A 50 13.48 -5.48 -20.69
N ALA A 51 13.42 -6.69 -20.12
CA ALA A 51 12.17 -7.33 -19.71
C ALA A 51 11.47 -6.58 -18.58
N VAL A 52 12.21 -6.08 -17.59
CA VAL A 52 11.67 -5.30 -16.46
C VAL A 52 11.21 -3.92 -16.92
N THR A 53 11.99 -3.21 -17.73
CA THR A 53 11.58 -1.93 -18.31
C THR A 53 10.32 -2.09 -19.15
N SER A 54 10.23 -3.14 -19.96
CA SER A 54 9.02 -3.44 -20.76
C SER A 54 7.79 -3.73 -19.89
N GLN A 55 7.96 -4.34 -18.71
CA GLN A 55 6.87 -4.50 -17.73
C GLN A 55 6.44 -3.15 -17.16
N GLY A 56 7.39 -2.29 -16.80
CA GLY A 56 7.12 -0.93 -16.35
C GLY A 56 6.35 -0.10 -17.37
N GLU A 57 6.74 -0.14 -18.64
CA GLU A 57 6.03 0.59 -19.71
C GLU A 57 4.59 0.09 -19.90
N ARG A 58 4.35 -1.22 -19.76
CA ARG A 58 2.97 -1.75 -19.78
C ARG A 58 2.16 -1.28 -18.57
N ALA A 59 2.74 -1.32 -17.37
CA ALA A 59 2.10 -0.81 -16.17
C ALA A 59 1.81 0.70 -16.26
N LEU A 60 2.73 1.46 -16.87
CA LEU A 60 2.59 2.90 -17.14
C LEU A 60 1.48 3.17 -18.15
N ALA A 61 1.29 2.30 -19.13
CA ALA A 61 0.18 2.35 -20.09
C ALA A 61 -1.16 1.85 -19.51
N GLY A 62 -1.24 1.58 -18.20
CA GLY A 62 -2.45 1.07 -17.55
C GLY A 62 -2.84 -0.35 -17.97
N GLN A 63 -1.88 -1.17 -18.40
CA GLN A 63 -2.14 -2.54 -18.89
C GLN A 63 -1.74 -3.60 -17.87
N LEU A 64 -2.71 -4.33 -17.33
CA LEU A 64 -2.50 -5.39 -16.33
C LEU A 64 -3.03 -6.74 -16.80
N VAL A 65 -2.39 -7.80 -16.31
CA VAL A 65 -2.95 -9.16 -16.38
C VAL A 65 -3.66 -9.43 -15.06
N LEU A 66 -4.99 -9.50 -15.11
CA LEU A 66 -5.84 -9.73 -13.94
C LEU A 66 -6.73 -10.97 -14.16
N PRO A 67 -7.27 -11.57 -13.09
CA PRO A 67 -8.31 -12.59 -13.20
C PRO A 67 -9.43 -12.17 -14.16
N GLY A 68 -9.80 -13.05 -15.08
CA GLY A 68 -10.78 -12.74 -16.12
C GLY A 68 -10.24 -12.01 -17.37
N THR A 69 -8.96 -11.58 -17.43
CA THR A 69 -8.38 -11.00 -18.67
C THR A 69 -7.87 -12.07 -19.66
N GLY A 70 -8.13 -13.35 -19.40
CA GLY A 70 -7.69 -14.47 -20.24
C GLY A 70 -6.16 -14.62 -20.30
N GLY A 71 -5.45 -14.19 -19.26
CA GLY A 71 -3.99 -14.24 -19.19
C GLY A 71 -3.29 -13.21 -20.09
N LYS A 72 -4.02 -12.24 -20.63
CA LYS A 72 -3.48 -11.19 -21.51
C LYS A 72 -3.54 -9.82 -20.82
N PRO A 73 -2.62 -8.90 -21.16
CA PRO A 73 -2.71 -7.53 -20.68
C PRO A 73 -4.01 -6.88 -21.17
N ALA A 74 -4.74 -6.26 -20.26
CA ALA A 74 -5.94 -5.48 -20.53
C ALA A 74 -5.78 -4.08 -19.94
N PHE A 75 -6.33 -3.07 -20.63
CA PHE A 75 -6.35 -1.72 -20.10
C PHE A 75 -7.33 -1.63 -18.92
N VAL A 76 -6.83 -1.23 -17.76
CA VAL A 76 -7.61 -1.16 -16.51
C VAL A 76 -7.99 0.27 -16.11
N GLY A 77 -7.54 1.27 -16.87
CA GLY A 77 -7.65 2.70 -16.58
C GLY A 77 -6.32 3.31 -16.15
N ASP A 78 -6.25 4.64 -16.19
CA ASP A 78 -5.14 5.45 -15.72
C ASP A 78 -5.65 6.78 -15.10
N PRO A 79 -5.86 6.84 -13.77
CA PRO A 79 -5.79 5.74 -12.80
C PRO A 79 -6.85 4.64 -13.00
N PRO A 80 -6.62 3.40 -12.55
CA PRO A 80 -7.56 2.29 -12.68
C PRO A 80 -8.89 2.51 -11.96
N ASP A 81 -10.02 2.00 -12.45
CA ASP A 81 -11.25 1.97 -11.64
C ASP A 81 -11.16 0.91 -10.52
N TRP A 82 -10.89 1.36 -9.30
CA TRP A 82 -10.66 0.51 -8.13
C TRP A 82 -11.86 -0.35 -7.72
N PHE A 83 -13.06 -0.05 -8.21
CA PHE A 83 -14.28 -0.83 -7.96
C PHE A 83 -14.72 -1.66 -9.18
N ALA A 84 -13.94 -1.64 -10.27
CA ALA A 84 -14.28 -2.38 -11.45
C ALA A 84 -14.28 -3.90 -11.19
N ASN A 85 -15.30 -4.55 -11.73
CA ASN A 85 -15.37 -6.00 -11.85
C ASN A 85 -16.05 -6.34 -13.20
N PRO A 86 -15.36 -6.11 -14.32
CA PRO A 86 -15.99 -6.17 -15.65
C PRO A 86 -16.46 -7.57 -16.03
N ASN A 87 -15.88 -8.61 -15.44
CA ASN A 87 -16.11 -10.00 -15.79
C ASN A 87 -16.95 -10.76 -14.75
N GLY A 88 -17.41 -10.08 -13.69
CA GLY A 88 -18.11 -10.71 -12.57
C GLY A 88 -17.22 -11.55 -11.64
N ASP A 89 -15.94 -11.70 -11.96
CA ASP A 89 -14.94 -12.39 -11.12
C ASP A 89 -14.38 -11.44 -10.06
N SER A 90 -14.74 -11.68 -8.80
CA SER A 90 -14.33 -10.83 -7.68
C SER A 90 -12.81 -10.76 -7.48
N GLU A 91 -12.07 -11.78 -7.95
CA GLU A 91 -10.61 -11.79 -7.94
C GLU A 91 -10.01 -10.66 -8.79
N TYR A 92 -10.73 -10.15 -9.81
CA TYR A 92 -10.30 -8.98 -10.57
C TYR A 92 -10.14 -7.77 -9.65
N LEU A 93 -11.20 -7.44 -8.90
CA LEU A 93 -11.20 -6.29 -7.98
C LEU A 93 -10.17 -6.48 -6.88
N TRP A 94 -10.11 -7.68 -6.29
CA TRP A 94 -9.18 -7.96 -5.20
C TRP A 94 -7.73 -7.84 -5.66
N LEU A 95 -7.35 -8.43 -6.80
CA LEU A 95 -5.98 -8.33 -7.31
C LEU A 95 -5.61 -6.91 -7.75
N LEU A 96 -6.53 -6.19 -8.38
CA LEU A 96 -6.34 -4.77 -8.71
C LEU A 96 -6.00 -3.97 -7.44
N ASN A 97 -6.73 -4.20 -6.35
CA ASN A 97 -6.53 -3.53 -5.06
C ASN A 97 -5.35 -4.08 -4.23
N ARG A 98 -4.59 -5.06 -4.74
CA ARG A 98 -3.27 -5.42 -4.22
C ARG A 98 -2.15 -4.61 -4.89
N MET A 99 -2.45 -3.85 -5.94
CA MET A 99 -1.52 -2.99 -6.70
C MET A 99 -0.23 -3.71 -7.20
N PRO A 100 -0.31 -4.90 -7.83
CA PRO A 100 0.89 -5.60 -8.30
C PRO A 100 1.73 -4.74 -9.27
N GLN A 101 1.08 -3.89 -10.06
CA GLN A 101 1.72 -3.02 -11.03
C GLN A 101 2.63 -1.95 -10.42
N TRP A 102 2.43 -1.60 -9.15
CA TRP A 102 3.34 -0.69 -8.46
C TRP A 102 4.74 -1.29 -8.35
N GLU A 103 4.86 -2.62 -8.25
CA GLU A 103 6.17 -3.28 -8.25
C GLU A 103 6.85 -3.19 -9.62
N ASP A 104 6.10 -3.30 -10.72
CA ASP A 104 6.63 -3.15 -12.09
C ASP A 104 7.12 -1.72 -12.34
N LEU A 105 6.29 -0.73 -11.99
CA LEU A 105 6.67 0.69 -12.04
C LEU A 105 7.91 0.96 -11.17
N ARG A 106 7.93 0.46 -9.94
CA ARG A 106 9.03 0.65 -8.99
C ARG A 106 10.33 0.08 -9.53
N ARG A 107 10.31 -1.14 -10.07
CA ARG A 107 11.50 -1.79 -10.63
C ARG A 107 12.00 -1.07 -11.88
N ALA A 108 11.10 -0.63 -12.76
CA ALA A 108 11.48 0.13 -13.94
C ALA A 108 12.11 1.48 -13.56
N TRP A 109 11.54 2.20 -12.58
CA TRP A 109 12.15 3.42 -12.03
C TRP A 109 13.54 3.15 -11.45
N LEU A 110 13.69 2.10 -10.66
CA LEU A 110 14.97 1.73 -10.06
C LEU A 110 16.08 1.44 -11.08
N LEU A 111 15.73 0.83 -12.21
CA LEU A 111 16.70 0.50 -13.27
C LEU A 111 17.02 1.69 -14.19
N THR A 112 16.06 2.57 -14.42
CA THR A 112 16.15 3.60 -15.47
C THR A 112 16.34 5.01 -14.93
N GLY A 113 15.88 5.28 -13.71
CA GLY A 113 15.74 6.64 -13.17
C GLY A 113 14.63 7.46 -13.83
N ASP A 114 13.79 6.86 -14.69
CA ASP A 114 12.73 7.60 -15.39
C ASP A 114 11.58 7.96 -14.44
N GLU A 115 11.46 9.24 -14.11
CA GLU A 115 10.47 9.78 -13.18
C GLU A 115 9.01 9.54 -13.60
N ARG A 116 8.71 9.19 -14.86
CA ARG A 116 7.34 8.83 -15.28
C ARG A 116 6.79 7.67 -14.45
N PHE A 117 7.62 6.68 -14.15
CA PHE A 117 7.21 5.51 -13.37
C PHE A 117 6.89 5.86 -11.92
N ARG A 118 7.74 6.67 -11.27
CA ARG A 118 7.52 7.14 -9.90
C ARG A 118 6.31 8.07 -9.84
N GLY A 119 6.15 8.96 -10.83
CA GLY A 119 4.99 9.82 -10.97
C GLY A 119 3.67 9.03 -11.06
N ALA A 120 3.65 7.94 -11.83
CA ALA A 120 2.47 7.07 -11.95
C ALA A 120 2.10 6.40 -10.61
N ILE A 121 3.09 5.93 -9.83
CA ILE A 121 2.84 5.38 -8.49
C ILE A 121 2.20 6.44 -7.58
N ILE A 122 2.74 7.67 -7.57
CA ILE A 122 2.22 8.77 -6.76
C ILE A 122 0.78 9.11 -7.17
N ALA A 123 0.52 9.24 -8.47
CA ALA A 123 -0.80 9.56 -9.00
C ALA A 123 -1.83 8.47 -8.63
N GLN A 124 -1.51 7.20 -8.83
CA GLN A 124 -2.38 6.09 -8.47
C GLN A 124 -2.62 5.99 -6.96
N MET A 125 -1.60 6.25 -6.13
CA MET A 125 -1.75 6.26 -4.67
C MET A 125 -2.72 7.36 -4.22
N LEU A 126 -2.52 8.59 -4.70
CA LEU A 126 -3.36 9.73 -4.33
C LEU A 126 -4.81 9.51 -4.75
N ASP A 127 -5.00 9.01 -5.97
CA ASP A 127 -6.33 8.71 -6.50
C ASP A 127 -7.02 7.56 -5.72
N TRP A 128 -6.29 6.47 -5.40
CA TRP A 128 -6.84 5.39 -4.57
C TRP A 128 -7.24 5.90 -3.19
N VAL A 129 -6.40 6.71 -2.53
CA VAL A 129 -6.72 7.29 -1.21
C VAL A 129 -7.95 8.18 -1.26
N ALA A 130 -8.17 8.89 -2.38
CA ALA A 130 -9.34 9.73 -2.56
C ALA A 130 -10.62 8.92 -2.81
N ARG A 131 -10.56 7.85 -3.60
CA ARG A 131 -11.73 7.06 -4.03
C ARG A 131 -12.06 5.88 -3.11
N CYS A 132 -11.10 5.37 -2.35
CA CYS A 132 -11.23 4.22 -1.47
C CYS A 132 -10.99 4.62 0.00
N PRO A 133 -11.82 5.50 0.59
CA PRO A 133 -11.63 5.91 1.98
C PRO A 133 -11.70 4.69 2.93
N SER A 134 -10.91 4.73 4.00
CA SER A 134 -11.00 3.74 5.07
C SER A 134 -12.42 3.72 5.63
N PRO A 135 -12.97 2.52 5.93
CA PRO A 135 -14.24 2.46 6.63
C PRO A 135 -14.13 3.13 8.01
N ASP A 136 -15.24 3.70 8.46
CA ASP A 136 -15.35 4.30 9.79
C ASP A 136 -15.39 3.20 10.87
N LEU A 137 -14.25 2.99 11.51
CA LEU A 137 -14.07 1.94 12.52
C LEU A 137 -14.76 2.25 13.86
N SER A 138 -15.41 3.41 14.02
CA SER A 138 -16.26 3.71 15.17
C SER A 138 -17.64 3.04 15.08
N ARG A 139 -18.03 2.58 13.88
CA ARG A 139 -19.29 1.86 13.65
C ARG A 139 -19.24 0.43 14.18
N PRO A 140 -20.40 -0.18 14.50
CA PRO A 140 -20.47 -1.58 14.88
C PRO A 140 -19.84 -2.50 13.82
N PHE A 141 -19.19 -3.57 14.27
CA PHE A 141 -18.53 -4.53 13.37
C PHE A 141 -19.49 -5.13 12.33
N SER A 142 -20.79 -5.27 12.64
CA SER A 142 -21.81 -5.71 11.69
C SER A 142 -21.85 -4.86 10.41
N ASP A 143 -21.56 -3.56 10.51
CA ASP A 143 -21.54 -2.64 9.38
C ASP A 143 -20.26 -2.76 8.57
N ILE A 144 -19.16 -3.12 9.24
CA ILE A 144 -17.83 -3.27 8.65
C ILE A 144 -17.65 -4.65 8.05
N HIS A 145 -18.31 -5.67 8.58
CA HIS A 145 -18.15 -7.06 8.18
C HIS A 145 -18.36 -7.28 6.67
N PRO A 146 -19.41 -6.75 6.01
CA PRO A 146 -19.55 -6.86 4.54
C PRO A 146 -18.41 -6.19 3.76
N ILE A 147 -17.84 -5.10 4.26
CA ILE A 147 -16.70 -4.41 3.66
C ILE A 147 -15.43 -5.27 3.82
N ALA A 148 -15.22 -5.83 5.01
CA ALA A 148 -14.03 -6.58 5.38
C ALA A 148 -13.98 -7.99 4.78
N THR A 149 -15.11 -8.55 4.37
CA THR A 149 -15.22 -9.92 3.81
C THR A 149 -15.65 -9.96 2.34
N GLY A 150 -16.30 -8.89 1.85
CA GLY A 150 -16.93 -8.86 0.53
C GLY A 150 -16.02 -8.43 -0.63
N VAL A 151 -16.67 -8.05 -1.73
CA VAL A 151 -16.02 -7.58 -2.96
C VAL A 151 -15.74 -6.09 -2.84
N HIS A 152 -14.67 -5.74 -2.12
CA HIS A 152 -14.37 -4.34 -1.76
C HIS A 152 -12.86 -4.08 -1.66
N PRO A 153 -12.36 -2.87 -1.99
CA PRO A 153 -10.95 -2.49 -1.79
C PRO A 153 -10.42 -2.67 -0.36
N TRP A 154 -11.31 -2.59 0.64
CA TRP A 154 -11.00 -2.76 2.06
C TRP A 154 -11.33 -4.15 2.62
N ARG A 155 -11.44 -5.18 1.77
CA ARG A 155 -11.45 -6.56 2.25
C ARG A 155 -10.16 -6.84 3.03
N ALA A 156 -10.28 -7.50 4.18
CA ALA A 156 -9.19 -7.58 5.17
C ALA A 156 -7.91 -8.21 4.61
N LEU A 157 -8.06 -9.27 3.81
CA LEU A 157 -6.94 -9.93 3.13
C LEU A 157 -6.16 -8.96 2.22
N GLU A 158 -6.86 -8.17 1.41
CA GLU A 158 -6.25 -7.19 0.51
C GLU A 158 -5.55 -6.07 1.29
N VAL A 159 -6.15 -5.58 2.39
CA VAL A 159 -5.55 -4.58 3.28
C VAL A 159 -4.22 -5.10 3.84
N GLY A 160 -4.18 -6.35 4.28
CA GLY A 160 -2.97 -7.01 4.78
C GLY A 160 -1.91 -7.12 3.69
N ILE A 161 -2.28 -7.68 2.53
CA ILE A 161 -1.37 -7.90 1.40
C ILE A 161 -0.76 -6.60 0.92
N ARG A 162 -1.54 -5.54 0.72
CA ARG A 162 -1.01 -4.23 0.30
C ARG A 162 0.19 -3.82 1.15
N MET A 163 0.04 -3.92 2.47
CA MET A 163 1.00 -3.41 3.44
C MET A 163 2.27 -4.24 3.53
N PHE A 164 2.21 -5.57 3.43
CA PHE A 164 3.44 -6.38 3.45
C PHE A 164 4.08 -6.61 2.08
N SER A 165 3.36 -6.32 0.98
CA SER A 165 3.88 -6.51 -0.38
C SER A 165 4.21 -5.17 -1.07
N HIS A 166 3.34 -4.69 -1.96
CA HIS A 166 3.69 -3.70 -2.97
C HIS A 166 3.68 -2.27 -2.43
N TRP A 167 2.79 -1.93 -1.49
CA TRP A 167 2.68 -0.55 -1.02
C TRP A 167 3.89 -0.13 -0.21
N ARG A 168 4.38 -0.99 0.68
CA ARG A 168 5.55 -0.64 1.50
C ARG A 168 6.76 -0.33 0.64
N ARG A 169 6.99 -1.13 -0.40
CA ARG A 169 8.09 -0.93 -1.36
C ARG A 169 7.87 0.31 -2.24
N ALA A 170 6.62 0.58 -2.63
CA ALA A 170 6.28 1.79 -3.37
C ALA A 170 6.51 3.07 -2.55
N PHE A 171 6.18 3.03 -1.25
CA PHE A 171 6.43 4.14 -0.33
C PHE A 171 7.91 4.49 -0.22
N ASP A 172 8.78 3.49 -0.28
CA ASP A 172 10.23 3.72 -0.28
C ASP A 172 10.67 4.57 -1.49
N VAL A 173 10.12 4.30 -2.68
CA VAL A 173 10.41 5.09 -3.89
C VAL A 173 9.75 6.47 -3.86
N ILE A 174 8.52 6.58 -3.35
CA ILE A 174 7.85 7.88 -3.23
C ILE A 174 8.66 8.80 -2.33
N LEU A 175 9.01 8.32 -1.13
CA LEU A 175 9.65 9.12 -0.08
C LEU A 175 11.14 9.31 -0.33
N ALA A 176 11.89 8.26 -0.66
CA ALA A 176 13.35 8.36 -0.78
C ALA A 176 13.84 8.54 -2.23
N GLY A 177 12.95 8.47 -3.24
CA GLY A 177 13.31 8.67 -4.64
C GLY A 177 13.53 10.13 -5.04
N GLY A 178 13.03 11.08 -4.25
CA GLY A 178 13.21 12.52 -4.48
C GLY A 178 12.23 13.36 -3.66
N PRO A 179 12.24 14.69 -3.83
CA PRO A 179 11.24 15.57 -3.24
C PRO A 179 9.82 15.19 -3.71
N VAL A 180 8.85 15.39 -2.84
CA VAL A 180 7.40 15.35 -3.14
C VAL A 180 6.72 16.47 -2.38
N GLU A 181 5.49 16.80 -2.77
CA GLU A 181 4.67 17.72 -2.01
C GLU A 181 4.36 17.18 -0.61
N ARG A 182 4.34 18.07 0.38
CA ARG A 182 3.98 17.75 1.77
C ARG A 182 2.61 17.09 1.90
N ALA A 183 1.66 17.46 1.03
CA ALA A 183 0.35 16.84 0.98
C ALA A 183 0.41 15.34 0.62
N THR A 184 1.35 14.96 -0.26
CA THR A 184 1.58 13.55 -0.65
C THR A 184 2.14 12.76 0.52
N GLU A 185 3.12 13.31 1.24
CA GLU A 185 3.70 12.67 2.44
C GLU A 185 2.63 12.48 3.51
N SER A 186 1.82 13.51 3.73
CA SER A 186 0.72 13.48 4.69
C SER A 186 -0.34 12.44 4.31
N ALA A 187 -0.70 12.35 3.02
CA ALA A 187 -1.64 11.34 2.53
C ALA A 187 -1.10 9.92 2.76
N LEU A 188 0.20 9.70 2.52
CA LEU A 188 0.86 8.42 2.73
C LEU A 188 0.88 8.02 4.21
N LEU A 189 1.32 8.92 5.10
CA LEU A 189 1.35 8.68 6.56
C LEU A 189 -0.04 8.36 7.09
N LEU A 190 -1.06 9.12 6.66
CA LEU A 190 -2.44 8.90 7.06
C LEU A 190 -2.96 7.56 6.53
N CYS A 191 -2.56 7.18 5.32
CA CYS A 191 -2.95 5.90 4.75
C CYS A 191 -2.33 4.72 5.49
N LEU A 192 -1.04 4.80 5.83
CA LEU A 192 -0.35 3.82 6.68
C LEU A 192 -1.06 3.66 8.03
N HIS A 193 -1.39 4.79 8.67
CA HIS A 193 -2.09 4.78 9.95
C HIS A 193 -3.43 4.04 9.85
N ARG A 194 -4.27 4.40 8.88
CA ARG A 194 -5.59 3.80 8.68
C ARG A 194 -5.53 2.30 8.37
N HIS A 195 -4.57 1.87 7.54
CA HIS A 195 -4.36 0.45 7.29
C HIS A 195 -3.97 -0.28 8.57
N GLY A 196 -3.09 0.32 9.38
CA GLY A 196 -2.70 -0.23 10.67
C GLY A 196 -3.87 -0.35 11.65
N GLU A 197 -4.68 0.71 11.80
CA GLU A 197 -5.88 0.68 12.65
C GLU A 197 -6.86 -0.40 12.21
N PHE A 198 -7.15 -0.49 10.91
CA PHE A 198 -8.00 -1.52 10.34
C PHE A 198 -7.47 -2.92 10.68
N LEU A 199 -6.18 -3.18 10.42
CA LEU A 199 -5.58 -4.50 10.63
C LEU A 199 -5.41 -4.88 12.11
N ALA A 200 -5.42 -3.90 13.01
CA ALA A 200 -5.42 -4.16 14.45
C ALA A 200 -6.83 -4.48 14.98
N LEU A 201 -7.87 -3.90 14.39
CA LEU A 201 -9.25 -3.99 14.89
C LEU A 201 -10.10 -5.07 14.21
N ILE A 202 -9.90 -5.31 12.92
CA ILE A 202 -10.82 -6.11 12.09
C ILE A 202 -10.43 -7.58 12.01
N PRO A 203 -9.18 -7.96 11.66
CA PRO A 203 -8.74 -9.37 11.69
C PRO A 203 -9.07 -10.13 12.98
N PRO A 204 -8.86 -9.58 14.20
CA PRO A 204 -9.20 -10.32 15.42
C PRO A 204 -10.71 -10.56 15.61
N GLN A 205 -11.57 -9.74 15.00
CA GLN A 205 -13.02 -9.93 15.05
C GLN A 205 -13.50 -10.96 14.01
N LEU A 206 -12.84 -11.02 12.85
CA LEU A 206 -13.09 -12.04 11.84
C LEU A 206 -12.61 -13.42 12.31
N TRP A 207 -11.43 -13.45 12.94
CA TRP A 207 -10.69 -14.66 13.27
C TRP A 207 -10.29 -14.68 14.76
N PRO A 208 -11.26 -14.73 15.71
CA PRO A 208 -10.98 -14.56 17.15
C PRO A 208 -10.06 -15.64 17.75
N LYS A 209 -9.91 -16.78 17.08
CA LYS A 209 -9.02 -17.87 17.48
C LYS A 209 -7.68 -17.87 16.74
N ALA A 210 -7.46 -16.92 15.83
CA ALA A 210 -6.27 -16.84 14.98
C ALA A 210 -5.99 -18.14 14.20
N ASP A 211 -7.03 -18.89 13.83
CA ASP A 211 -6.97 -20.23 13.24
C ASP A 211 -7.29 -20.25 11.73
N HIS A 212 -7.30 -19.08 11.08
CA HIS A 212 -7.55 -18.94 9.65
C HIS A 212 -6.29 -18.47 8.90
N ASN A 213 -6.04 -19.00 7.70
CA ASN A 213 -4.86 -18.62 6.89
C ASN A 213 -4.85 -17.12 6.53
N HIS A 214 -6.02 -16.50 6.37
CA HIS A 214 -6.11 -15.06 6.15
C HIS A 214 -5.52 -14.26 7.32
N PHE A 215 -5.74 -14.68 8.57
CA PHE A 215 -5.16 -14.00 9.74
C PHE A 215 -3.63 -13.99 9.68
N LEU A 216 -3.02 -15.08 9.20
CA LEU A 216 -1.57 -15.16 8.98
C LEU A 216 -1.08 -14.21 7.86
N MET A 217 -1.90 -13.95 6.84
CA MET A 217 -1.57 -13.01 5.77
C MET A 217 -1.85 -11.55 6.17
N GLU A 218 -2.82 -11.31 7.04
CA GLU A 218 -3.19 -9.99 7.55
C GLU A 218 -2.15 -9.47 8.58
N SER A 219 -1.59 -10.38 9.39
CA SER A 219 -0.69 -10.05 10.50
C SER A 219 0.62 -9.35 10.08
N PRO A 220 1.35 -9.79 9.03
CA PRO A 220 2.52 -9.08 8.53
C PRO A 220 2.19 -7.65 8.09
N GLY A 221 1.03 -7.43 7.47
CA GLY A 221 0.59 -6.10 7.09
C GLY A 221 0.43 -5.18 8.30
N ALA A 222 -0.13 -5.70 9.40
CA ALA A 222 -0.27 -4.97 10.66
C ALA A 222 1.09 -4.59 11.25
N ALA A 223 2.08 -5.49 11.16
CA ALA A 223 3.44 -5.23 11.63
C ALA A 223 4.13 -4.14 10.78
N GLU A 224 3.96 -4.19 9.46
CA GLU A 224 4.53 -3.20 8.53
C GLU A 224 3.93 -1.80 8.71
N CYS A 225 2.65 -1.71 9.11
CA CYS A 225 2.00 -0.43 9.41
C CYS A 225 2.50 0.21 10.72
N ARG A 226 3.21 -0.55 11.58
CA ARG A 226 3.77 0.04 12.80
C ARG A 226 4.84 1.04 12.37
N PRO A 227 4.75 2.29 12.83
CA PRO A 227 5.82 3.26 12.62
C PRO A 227 7.14 2.66 13.08
N THR A 228 8.13 2.65 12.20
CA THR A 228 9.47 2.12 12.48
C THR A 228 10.27 3.05 13.42
N GLY A 229 9.72 4.21 13.77
CA GLY A 229 10.22 5.13 14.78
C GLY A 229 9.09 5.86 15.51
N ALA A 230 9.44 6.64 16.53
CA ALA A 230 8.56 7.15 17.58
C ALA A 230 7.45 8.14 17.15
N GLY A 231 7.29 8.41 15.83
CA GLY A 231 6.53 9.54 15.26
C GLY A 231 5.01 9.51 15.41
N LEU A 232 4.38 8.37 15.11
CA LEU A 232 2.91 8.23 15.17
C LEU A 232 2.53 7.36 16.36
N ARG A 233 1.41 7.68 17.02
CA ARG A 233 0.89 6.89 18.15
C ARG A 233 0.83 5.41 17.76
N ARG A 234 1.42 4.55 18.59
CA ARG A 234 1.20 3.09 18.49
C ARG A 234 -0.31 2.84 18.54
N ILE A 235 -0.77 1.85 17.77
CA ILE A 235 -2.14 1.28 17.83
C ILE A 235 -2.32 0.48 19.14
N ALA A 236 -1.82 0.99 20.27
CA ALA A 236 -1.74 0.29 21.54
C ALA A 236 -3.00 0.45 22.40
N ALA A 237 -4.00 1.24 22.00
CA ALA A 237 -5.13 1.57 22.85
C ALA A 237 -6.41 0.74 22.61
N LEU A 238 -6.46 -0.11 21.58
CA LEU A 238 -7.72 -0.74 21.14
C LEU A 238 -7.82 -2.25 21.38
N ALA A 239 -6.69 -2.94 21.63
CA ALA A 239 -6.71 -4.35 22.01
C ALA A 239 -7.28 -4.59 23.44
N GLY A 240 -7.54 -3.53 24.22
CA GLY A 240 -8.07 -3.62 25.59
C GLY A 240 -9.59 -3.48 25.73
N ARG A 241 -10.35 -3.39 24.63
CA ARG A 241 -11.82 -3.20 24.67
C ARG A 241 -12.64 -4.35 24.08
N GLY A 242 -12.00 -5.46 23.72
CA GLY A 242 -12.64 -6.65 23.13
C GLY A 242 -12.88 -7.81 24.11
N ALA A 243 -12.61 -7.63 25.41
CA ALA A 243 -12.87 -8.62 26.44
C ALA A 243 -13.80 -8.02 27.50
N ALA A 244 -15.09 -7.98 27.17
CA ALA A 244 -16.20 -7.87 28.12
C ALA A 244 -17.35 -8.73 27.60
#